data_AF-A0A7C2M6P8-F1
#
_entry.id   AF-A0A7C2M6P8-F1
#
_cell.length_a   1.000
_cell.length_b   1.000
_cell.length_c   1.000
_cell.angle_alpha   90.00
_cell.angle_beta   90.00
_cell.angle_gamma   90.00
#
_symmetry.space_group_name_H-M   'P 1'
#
loop_
_entity.id
_entity.type
_entity.pdbx_description
1 polymer ?
#
loop_
_entity_poly.entity_id
_entity_poly.type
_entity_poly.pdbx_seq_one_letter_code
_entity_poly.pdbx_strand_id
1 'polypeptide(L)'
;MGFSDKDLVQIEKKGLTPKKVEQQIAIFKRGNVVVNIREAATLRNGILAVSEEEKQELISFYKGQKDKLDLLKFVPASGAATRMFKAFYKFLDEFDPEEENLDDYVERKNDPKLELFFSRMKDLPFYDKVLQILQKKYPDYEELS
;
A
#
# COMPACT_ATOMS: atom_id res chain seq x y z
N MET A 1 -14.70 12.33 25.63
CA MET A 1 -13.34 11.77 25.72
C MET A 1 -12.42 12.96 25.86
N GLY A 2 -11.61 13.01 26.92
CA GLY A 2 -10.63 14.10 27.09
C GLY A 2 -9.33 13.71 26.40
N PHE A 3 -8.76 14.62 25.60
CA PHE A 3 -7.40 14.47 25.10
C PHE A 3 -6.42 14.79 26.23
N SER A 4 -5.35 14.00 26.36
CA SER A 4 -4.22 14.35 27.25
C SER A 4 -3.38 15.47 26.63
N ASP A 5 -2.50 16.10 27.43
CA ASP A 5 -1.58 17.12 26.93
C ASP A 5 -0.67 16.58 25.81
N LYS A 6 -0.26 15.31 25.91
CA LYS A 6 0.51 14.63 24.86
C LYS A 6 -0.28 14.50 23.56
N ASP A 7 -1.57 14.19 23.65
CA ASP A 7 -2.44 14.09 22.49
C ASP A 7 -2.60 15.47 21.84
N LEU A 8 -2.82 16.53 22.62
CA LEU A 8 -2.98 17.89 22.10
C LEU A 8 -1.75 18.36 21.31
N VAL A 9 -0.54 18.12 21.85
CA VAL A 9 0.72 18.43 21.16
C VAL A 9 0.86 17.63 19.86
N GLN A 10 0.49 16.34 19.88
CA GLN A 10 0.56 15.51 18.67
C GLN A 10 -0.44 15.96 17.59
N ILE A 11 -1.66 16.32 18.00
CA ILE A 11 -2.73 16.80 17.13
C ILE A 11 -2.30 18.08 16.43
N GLU A 12 -1.74 19.03 17.19
CA GLU A 12 -1.22 20.29 16.66
C GLU A 12 -0.06 20.06 15.69
N LYS A 13 0.91 19.19 16.04
CA LYS A 13 2.05 18.84 15.17
C LYS A 13 1.61 18.25 13.82
N LYS A 14 0.45 17.59 13.78
CA LYS A 14 -0.15 17.04 12.54
C LYS A 14 -1.03 18.06 11.78
N GLY A 15 -1.10 19.31 12.22
CA GLY A 15 -1.94 20.35 11.61
C GLY A 15 -3.44 20.11 11.78
N LEU A 16 -3.84 19.44 12.87
CA LEU A 16 -5.23 19.11 13.18
C LEU A 16 -5.70 19.89 14.42
N THR A 17 -7.02 19.92 14.63
CA THR A 17 -7.63 20.46 15.85
C THR A 17 -8.29 19.33 16.65
N PRO A 18 -8.40 19.45 17.98
CA PRO A 18 -9.11 18.46 18.81
C PRO A 18 -10.50 18.15 18.29
N LYS A 19 -11.25 19.19 17.88
CA LYS A 19 -12.57 19.07 17.26
C LYS A 19 -12.56 18.22 15.98
N LYS A 20 -11.57 18.40 15.11
CA LYS A 20 -11.43 17.62 13.88
C LYS A 20 -11.14 16.14 14.17
N VAL A 21 -10.35 15.87 15.21
CA VAL A 21 -10.07 14.51 15.67
C VAL A 21 -11.31 13.87 16.29
N GLU A 22 -12.08 14.59 17.10
CA GLU A 22 -13.36 14.09 17.62
C GLU A 22 -14.34 13.74 16.50
N GLN A 23 -14.43 14.57 15.45
CA GLN A 23 -15.25 14.28 14.27
C GLN A 23 -14.79 13.00 13.56
N GLN A 24 -13.48 12.79 13.41
CA GLN A 24 -12.93 11.56 12.83
C GLN A 24 -13.25 10.34 13.70
N ILE A 25 -13.10 10.45 15.01
CA ILE A 25 -13.48 9.39 15.97
C ILE A 25 -14.97 9.08 15.87
N ALA A 26 -15.83 10.10 15.74
CA ALA A 26 -17.26 9.91 15.56
C ALA A 26 -17.59 9.13 14.26
N ILE A 27 -16.85 9.36 13.17
CA ILE A 27 -16.98 8.57 11.94
C ILE A 27 -16.64 7.10 12.19
N PHE A 28 -15.53 6.82 12.89
CA PHE A 28 -15.15 5.43 13.23
C PHE A 28 -16.19 4.74 14.13
N LYS A 29 -16.73 5.46 15.13
CA LYS A 29 -17.78 4.93 16.03
C LYS A 29 -19.10 4.68 15.31
N ARG A 30 -19.48 5.58 14.39
CA ARG A 30 -20.66 5.40 13.53
C ARG A 30 -20.50 4.20 12.60
N GLY A 31 -19.26 3.85 12.26
CA GLY A 31 -18.95 2.80 11.30
C GLY A 31 -19.22 3.23 9.85
N ASN A 32 -19.17 2.26 8.95
CA ASN A 32 -19.49 2.49 7.54
C ASN A 32 -21.00 2.69 7.40
N VAL A 33 -21.40 3.88 6.94
CA VAL A 33 -22.80 4.12 6.57
C VAL A 33 -23.06 3.32 5.30
N VAL A 34 -24.08 2.47 5.33
CA VAL A 34 -24.55 1.78 4.12
C VAL A 34 -25.01 2.86 3.15
N VAL A 35 -24.24 3.03 2.08
CA VAL A 35 -24.61 3.93 0.98
C VAL A 35 -25.61 3.21 0.09
N ASN A 36 -26.73 3.86 -0.19
CA ASN A 36 -27.66 3.39 -1.20
C ASN A 36 -26.98 3.52 -2.56
N ILE A 37 -26.54 2.39 -3.11
CA ILE A 37 -25.95 2.33 -4.44
C ILE A 37 -27.08 2.65 -5.42
N ARG A 38 -27.01 3.83 -6.05
CA ARG A 38 -28.01 4.28 -7.01
C ARG A 38 -27.87 3.53 -8.33
N GLU A 39 -26.68 3.58 -8.91
CA GLU A 39 -26.35 2.98 -10.20
C GLU A 39 -24.82 2.94 -10.36
N ALA A 40 -24.33 2.12 -11.30
CA ALA A 40 -22.90 2.06 -11.61
C ALA A 40 -22.43 3.35 -12.28
N ALA A 41 -21.19 3.76 -11.98
CA ALA A 41 -20.56 4.85 -12.70
C ALA A 41 -20.28 4.41 -14.15
N THR A 42 -20.75 5.20 -15.11
CA THR A 42 -20.53 4.96 -16.55
C THR A 42 -19.97 6.22 -17.20
N LEU A 43 -19.57 6.13 -18.47
CA LEU A 43 -19.22 7.31 -19.25
C LEU A 43 -20.39 8.30 -19.21
N ARG A 44 -20.12 9.54 -18.78
CA ARG A 44 -21.11 10.62 -18.57
C ARG A 44 -22.05 10.41 -17.37
N ASN A 45 -21.78 9.41 -16.53
CA ASN A 45 -22.44 9.18 -15.24
C ASN A 45 -21.39 8.91 -14.16
N GLY A 46 -20.76 9.97 -13.64
CA GLY A 46 -19.68 9.87 -12.65
C GLY A 46 -18.29 9.57 -13.23
N ILE A 47 -18.18 9.14 -14.49
CA ILE A 47 -16.89 9.04 -15.21
C ILE A 47 -16.85 10.10 -16.31
N LEU A 48 -15.89 11.02 -16.22
CA LEU A 48 -15.57 11.99 -17.26
C LEU A 48 -14.65 11.32 -18.29
N ALA A 49 -15.05 11.35 -19.57
CA ALA A 49 -14.15 11.06 -20.67
C ALA A 49 -13.58 12.38 -21.19
N VAL A 50 -12.25 12.43 -21.32
CA VAL A 50 -11.53 13.53 -21.97
C VAL A 50 -11.32 13.17 -23.44
N SER A 51 -11.48 14.16 -24.33
CA SER A 51 -11.13 13.99 -25.75
C SER A 51 -9.62 13.86 -25.93
N GLU A 52 -9.18 13.41 -27.10
CA GLU A 52 -7.74 13.36 -27.37
C GLU A 52 -7.14 14.78 -27.42
N GLU A 53 -7.89 15.77 -27.89
CA GLU A 53 -7.47 17.18 -27.88
C GLU A 53 -7.29 17.70 -26.45
N GLU A 54 -8.31 17.54 -25.59
CA GLU A 54 -8.27 17.94 -24.18
C GLU A 54 -7.10 17.25 -23.45
N LYS A 55 -6.88 15.97 -23.74
CA LYS A 55 -5.76 15.21 -23.18
C LYS A 55 -4.41 15.80 -23.59
N GLN A 56 -4.22 16.18 -24.86
CA GLN A 56 -2.98 16.83 -25.30
C GLN A 56 -2.79 18.20 -24.64
N GLU A 57 -3.87 18.96 -24.47
CA GLU A 57 -3.84 20.25 -23.77
C GLU A 57 -3.42 20.08 -22.30
N LEU A 58 -4.02 19.14 -21.59
CA LEU A 58 -3.70 18.84 -20.18
C LEU A 58 -2.26 18.36 -20.01
N ILE A 59 -1.77 17.50 -20.92
CA ILE A 59 -0.37 17.05 -20.91
C ILE A 59 0.58 18.23 -21.14
N SER A 60 0.27 19.09 -22.10
CA SER A 60 1.09 20.26 -22.43
C SER A 60 1.12 21.26 -21.27
N PHE A 61 -0.03 21.51 -20.65
CA PHE A 61 -0.15 22.34 -19.45
C PHE A 61 0.72 21.82 -18.30
N TYR A 62 0.61 20.52 -17.98
CA TYR A 62 1.44 19.90 -16.95
C TYR A 62 2.94 20.03 -17.27
N LYS A 63 3.35 19.70 -18.50
CA LYS A 63 4.76 19.78 -18.91
C LYS A 63 5.33 21.20 -18.82
N GLY A 64 4.55 22.23 -19.15
CA GLY A 64 4.98 23.62 -19.08
C GLY A 64 5.13 24.16 -17.65
N GLN A 65 4.47 23.53 -16.67
CA GLN A 65 4.48 23.96 -15.28
C GLN A 65 5.37 23.11 -14.38
N LYS A 66 5.67 21.85 -14.77
CA LYS A 66 6.34 20.86 -13.92
C LYS A 66 7.67 21.34 -13.33
N ASP A 67 8.46 22.11 -14.08
CA ASP A 67 9.80 22.56 -13.66
C ASP A 67 9.73 23.76 -12.70
N LYS A 68 8.55 24.35 -12.51
CA LYS A 68 8.27 25.44 -11.56
C LYS A 68 7.61 24.95 -10.26
N LEU A 69 7.40 23.63 -10.14
CA LEU A 69 6.66 23.01 -9.05
C LEU A 69 7.51 21.90 -8.41
N ASP A 70 7.35 21.72 -7.10
CA ASP A 70 7.86 20.54 -6.42
C ASP A 70 6.93 19.34 -6.67
N LEU A 71 7.35 18.43 -7.55
CA LEU A 71 6.55 17.27 -7.92
C LEU A 71 6.55 16.22 -6.81
N LEU A 72 5.40 16.03 -6.16
CA LEU A 72 5.17 14.93 -5.23
C LEU A 72 4.51 13.75 -5.95
N LYS A 73 5.16 12.58 -5.93
CA LYS A 73 4.49 11.32 -6.27
C LYS A 73 3.58 10.90 -5.12
N PHE A 74 2.33 11.36 -5.17
CA PHE A 74 1.32 10.94 -4.22
C PHE A 74 0.80 9.54 -4.59
N VAL A 75 1.33 8.51 -3.93
CA VAL A 75 0.74 7.18 -3.96
C VAL A 75 -0.34 7.17 -2.88
N PRO A 76 -1.65 7.19 -3.24
CA PRO A 76 -2.68 7.10 -2.22
C PRO A 76 -2.45 5.81 -1.42
N ALA A 77 -2.66 5.87 -0.10
CA ALA A 77 -2.60 4.69 0.75
C ALA A 77 -3.68 3.72 0.28
N SER A 78 -3.33 2.84 -0.66
CA SER A 78 -4.28 1.88 -1.20
C SER A 78 -4.46 0.81 -0.13
N GLY A 79 -5.57 0.88 0.59
CA GLY A 79 -5.91 -0.16 1.56
C GLY A 79 -5.91 -1.55 0.90
N ALA A 80 -6.14 -1.63 -0.42
CA ALA A 80 -6.03 -2.86 -1.20
C ALA A 80 -4.59 -3.40 -1.28
N ALA A 81 -3.60 -2.62 -1.70
CA ALA A 81 -2.22 -3.12 -1.77
C ALA A 81 -1.64 -3.37 -0.38
N THR A 82 -1.90 -2.50 0.60
CA THR A 82 -1.44 -2.75 1.98
C THR A 82 -2.05 -4.04 2.54
N ARG A 83 -3.33 -4.34 2.28
CA ARG A 83 -3.95 -5.63 2.66
C ARG A 83 -3.39 -6.82 1.87
N MET A 84 -2.95 -6.61 0.63
CA MET A 84 -2.31 -7.63 -0.19
C MET A 84 -0.95 -8.03 0.40
N PHE A 85 -0.13 -7.04 0.78
CA PHE A 85 1.21 -7.28 1.31
C PHE A 85 1.27 -7.55 2.83
N LYS A 86 0.16 -7.45 3.55
CA LYS A 86 0.12 -7.60 5.02
C LYS A 86 0.75 -8.92 5.50
N ALA A 87 0.47 -10.04 4.82
CA ALA A 87 1.02 -11.34 5.18
C ALA A 87 2.55 -11.38 5.04
N PHE A 88 3.09 -10.71 4.02
CA PHE A 88 4.53 -10.64 3.75
C PHE A 88 5.27 -9.75 4.74
N TYR A 89 4.69 -8.60 5.13
CA TYR A 89 5.29 -7.79 6.19
C TYR A 89 5.34 -8.54 7.51
N LYS A 90 4.26 -9.26 7.85
CA LYS A 90 4.23 -10.12 9.03
C LYS A 90 5.27 -11.24 8.96
N PHE A 91 5.45 -11.85 7.79
CA PHE A 91 6.54 -12.81 7.54
C PHE A 91 7.91 -12.18 7.81
N LEU A 92 8.20 -11.01 7.24
CA LEU A 92 9.48 -10.31 7.44
C LEU A 92 9.74 -9.93 8.90
N ASP A 93 8.69 -9.65 9.68
CA ASP A 93 8.80 -9.25 11.08
C ASP A 93 8.95 -10.45 12.04
N GLU A 94 8.44 -11.63 11.66
CA GLU A 94 8.29 -12.78 12.57
C GLU A 94 9.11 -14.01 12.20
N PHE A 95 9.52 -14.17 10.93
CA PHE A 95 10.30 -15.32 10.48
C PHE A 95 11.79 -15.11 10.77
N ASP A 96 12.37 -16.06 11.51
CA ASP A 96 13.80 -16.13 11.76
C ASP A 96 14.33 -17.47 11.25
N PRO A 97 15.16 -17.49 10.19
CA PRO A 97 15.69 -18.72 9.61
C PRO A 97 16.64 -19.48 10.56
N GLU A 98 17.15 -18.86 11.63
CA GLU A 98 17.98 -19.54 12.65
C GLU A 98 17.12 -20.33 13.66
N GLU A 99 15.83 -19.98 13.80
CA GLU A 99 14.93 -20.56 14.81
C GLU A 99 13.92 -21.56 14.21
N GLU A 100 13.47 -21.34 12.97
CA GLU A 100 12.54 -22.25 12.29
C GLU A 100 12.78 -22.28 10.77
N ASN A 101 12.49 -23.43 10.14
CA ASN A 101 12.53 -23.49 8.68
C ASN A 101 11.26 -22.88 8.06
N LEU A 102 11.34 -22.58 6.76
CA LEU A 102 10.28 -21.88 6.04
C LEU A 102 8.97 -22.68 5.97
N ASP A 103 9.06 -24.01 5.78
CA ASP A 103 7.88 -24.87 5.65
C ASP A 103 7.10 -24.92 6.96
N ASP A 104 7.80 -25.09 8.10
CA ASP A 104 7.23 -25.06 9.44
C ASP A 104 6.57 -23.72 9.76
N TYR A 105 7.20 -22.60 9.36
CA TYR A 105 6.60 -21.27 9.51
C TYR A 105 5.28 -21.17 8.75
N VAL A 106 5.28 -21.57 7.48
CA VAL A 106 4.10 -21.47 6.59
C VAL A 106 2.97 -22.35 7.12
N GLU A 107 3.26 -23.58 7.54
CA GLU A 107 2.27 -24.48 8.14
C GLU A 107 1.69 -23.91 9.44
N ARG A 108 2.55 -23.41 10.33
CA ARG A 108 2.14 -22.82 11.61
C ARG A 108 1.29 -21.57 11.45
N LYS A 109 1.59 -20.71 10.48
CA LYS A 109 0.77 -19.52 10.19
C LYS A 109 -0.53 -19.86 9.49
N ASN A 110 -0.57 -20.96 8.74
CA ASN A 110 -1.72 -21.42 7.97
C ASN A 110 -2.31 -20.27 7.13
N ASP A 111 -1.44 -19.52 6.43
CA ASP A 111 -1.83 -18.42 5.54
C ASP A 111 -1.76 -18.88 4.08
N PRO A 112 -2.91 -19.11 3.41
CA PRO A 112 -2.94 -19.61 2.03
C PRO A 112 -2.21 -18.71 1.03
N LYS A 113 -2.03 -17.41 1.35
CA LYS A 113 -1.31 -16.48 0.46
C LYS A 113 0.19 -16.73 0.52
N LEU A 114 0.73 -17.04 1.69
CA LEU A 114 2.14 -17.37 1.86
C LEU A 114 2.43 -18.72 1.21
N GLU A 115 1.60 -19.72 1.46
CA GLU A 115 1.70 -21.04 0.84
C GLU A 115 1.70 -20.95 -0.69
N LEU A 116 0.73 -20.23 -1.27
CA LEU A 116 0.66 -20.03 -2.72
C LEU A 116 1.88 -19.27 -3.26
N PHE A 117 2.34 -18.25 -2.54
CA PHE A 117 3.49 -17.46 -2.98
C PHE A 117 4.77 -18.27 -2.98
N PHE A 118 5.10 -18.95 -1.89
CA PHE A 118 6.34 -19.72 -1.79
C PHE A 118 6.35 -20.93 -2.74
N SER A 119 5.21 -21.60 -2.92
CA SER A 119 5.07 -22.73 -3.86
C SER A 119 5.18 -22.32 -5.33
N ARG A 120 4.87 -21.06 -5.68
CA ARG A 120 4.86 -20.54 -7.06
C ARG A 120 5.88 -19.44 -7.32
N MET A 121 6.78 -19.17 -6.37
CA MET A 121 7.71 -18.04 -6.49
C MET A 121 8.56 -18.12 -7.77
N LYS A 122 8.92 -19.34 -8.17
CA LYS A 122 9.69 -19.63 -9.39
C LYS A 122 8.94 -19.29 -10.69
N ASP A 123 7.62 -19.21 -10.66
CA ASP A 123 6.78 -18.87 -11.82
C ASP A 123 6.74 -17.36 -12.09
N LEU A 124 7.26 -16.54 -11.17
CA LEU A 124 7.24 -15.09 -11.32
C LEU A 124 8.16 -14.67 -12.49
N PRO A 125 7.70 -13.78 -13.40
CA PRO A 125 8.47 -13.40 -14.60
C PRO A 125 9.78 -12.67 -14.29
N PHE A 126 9.99 -12.29 -13.04
CA PHE A 126 11.19 -11.62 -12.54
C PHE A 126 12.03 -12.51 -11.62
N TYR A 127 11.67 -13.78 -11.40
CA TYR A 127 12.37 -14.68 -10.48
C TYR A 127 13.86 -14.77 -10.80
N ASP A 128 14.21 -15.16 -12.03
CA ASP A 128 15.60 -15.30 -12.47
C ASP A 128 16.38 -13.98 -12.38
N LYS A 129 15.71 -12.86 -12.69
CA LYS A 129 16.30 -11.53 -12.61
C LYS A 129 16.64 -11.16 -11.16
N VAL A 130 15.78 -11.49 -10.21
CA VAL A 130 16.03 -11.28 -8.79
C VAL A 130 17.18 -12.17 -8.31
N LEU A 131 17.20 -13.45 -8.72
CA LEU A 131 18.26 -14.39 -8.36
C LEU A 131 19.64 -13.90 -8.81
N GLN A 132 19.76 -13.43 -10.06
CA GLN A 132 21.00 -12.84 -10.58
C GLN A 132 21.46 -11.61 -9.80
N ILE A 133 20.52 -10.79 -9.32
CA ILE A 133 20.84 -9.62 -8.51
C ILE A 133 21.32 -10.05 -7.12
N LEU A 134 20.70 -11.08 -6.53
CA LEU A 134 21.10 -11.62 -5.23
C LEU A 134 22.50 -12.21 -5.28
N GLN A 135 22.81 -13.08 -6.25
CA GLN A 135 24.15 -13.66 -6.43
C GLN A 135 25.24 -12.59 -6.63
N LYS A 136 24.92 -11.49 -7.32
CA LYS A 136 25.88 -10.37 -7.48
C LYS A 136 26.10 -9.58 -6.19
N LYS A 137 25.08 -9.49 -5.34
CA LYS A 137 25.09 -8.68 -4.12
C LYS A 137 25.63 -9.46 -2.92
N TYR A 138 25.41 -10.76 -2.90
CA TYR A 138 25.80 -11.69 -1.85
C TYR A 138 26.63 -12.81 -2.48
N PRO A 139 27.98 -12.71 -2.46
CA PRO A 139 28.87 -13.69 -3.09
C PRO A 139 28.66 -15.12 -2.58
N ASP A 140 28.25 -15.25 -1.32
CA ASP A 140 28.04 -16.53 -0.63
C ASP A 140 26.60 -17.06 -0.79
N TYR A 141 25.83 -16.49 -1.73
CA TYR A 141 24.43 -16.87 -1.94
C TYR A 141 24.24 -18.36 -2.25
N GLU A 142 25.21 -18.96 -2.97
CA GLU A 142 25.21 -20.39 -3.30
C GLU A 142 25.45 -21.28 -2.07
N GLU A 143 26.09 -20.76 -1.02
CA GLU A 143 26.37 -21.48 0.22
C GLU A 143 25.19 -21.45 1.21
N LEU A 144 24.16 -20.63 0.93
CA LEU A 144 22.93 -20.50 1.71
C LEU A 144 21.81 -21.47 1.26
N SER A 145 22.09 -22.33 0.27
CA SER A 145 21.13 -23.28 -0.32
C SER A 145 21.16 -24.66 0.34
#